data_AF-A0A1D9HCF1-F1
#
_entry.id   AF-A0A1D9HCF1-F1
#
_cell.length_a   1.000
_cell.length_b   1.000
_cell.length_c   1.000
_cell.angle_alpha   90.00
_cell.angle_beta   90.00
_cell.angle_gamma   90.00
#
_symmetry.space_group_name_H-M   'P 1'
#
loop_
_entity.id
_entity.type
_entity.pdbx_description
1 polymer ?
#
loop_
_entity_poly.entity_id
_entity_poly.type
_entity_poly.pdbx_seq_one_letter_code
_entity_poly.pdbx_strand_id
1 'polypeptide(L)'
;MILFAEKSEFNRHILFWWLIAPLLTLLILPAFMQPESFAIASAEVRYLTHWGSRVHPVTERADALFNSLFVDSGWVRGSLDLAQPRTRDLPAATGLFRWLHGWIAGFWMLLYRVIWRVYALLPIYLAAILGYALPAFVDGLTTRLKKRYDFGQHNPIFFYSSMHFVLLAVGLALFVPITPLTLTPWILGGYFFLTAAAVWIMASNLQTGG
;
A
#
# COMPACT_ATOMS: atom_id res chain seq x y z
N MET A 1 21.22 20.01 19.33
CA MET A 1 19.86 19.65 19.83
C MET A 1 18.83 19.47 18.70
N ILE A 2 18.95 20.20 17.57
CA ILE A 2 18.04 20.09 16.41
C ILE A 2 18.10 18.71 15.71
N LEU A 3 19.29 18.11 15.57
CA LEU A 3 19.49 16.79 14.94
C LEU A 3 18.75 15.62 15.62
N PHE A 4 18.53 15.67 16.94
CA PHE A 4 17.81 14.62 17.66
C PHE A 4 16.28 14.75 17.51
N ALA A 5 15.76 15.98 17.45
CA ALA A 5 14.34 16.23 17.21
C ALA A 5 13.94 15.83 15.79
N GLU A 6 14.79 16.10 14.79
CA GLU A 6 14.52 15.78 13.38
C GLU A 6 14.49 14.28 13.10
N LYS A 7 15.37 13.49 13.73
CA LYS A 7 15.36 12.02 13.64
C LYS A 7 14.11 11.41 14.27
N SER A 8 13.65 11.99 15.39
CA SER A 8 12.40 11.60 16.06
C SER A 8 11.18 11.86 15.16
N GLU A 9 11.16 13.03 14.51
CA GLU A 9 10.09 13.40 13.58
C GLU A 9 10.08 12.49 12.34
N PHE A 10 11.21 12.25 11.69
CA PHE A 10 11.29 11.37 10.52
C PHE A 10 10.81 9.93 10.83
N ASN A 11 11.24 9.36 11.96
CA ASN A 11 10.78 8.06 12.41
C ASN A 11 9.26 8.03 12.67
N ARG A 12 8.71 9.11 13.22
CA ARG A 12 7.25 9.23 13.41
C ARG A 12 6.50 9.24 12.09
N HIS A 13 7.04 9.90 11.06
CA HIS A 13 6.46 9.89 9.71
C HIS A 13 6.52 8.50 9.08
N ILE A 14 7.63 7.78 9.23
CA ILE A 14 7.73 6.37 8.78
C ILE A 14 6.66 5.53 9.48
N LEU A 15 6.61 5.57 10.81
CA LEU A 15 5.64 4.80 11.59
C LEU A 15 4.20 5.13 11.16
N PHE A 16 3.91 6.41 10.98
CA PHE A 16 2.60 6.85 10.54
C PHE A 16 2.25 6.34 9.14
N TRP A 17 3.07 6.64 8.14
CA TRP A 17 2.76 6.32 6.74
C TRP A 17 2.88 4.84 6.40
N TRP A 18 3.76 4.10 7.07
CA TRP A 18 4.05 2.71 6.73
C TRP A 18 3.30 1.70 7.59
N LEU A 19 2.80 2.11 8.76
CA LEU A 19 2.09 1.21 9.66
C LEU A 19 0.71 1.75 10.04
N ILE A 20 0.65 2.90 10.70
CA ILE A 20 -0.60 3.38 11.30
C ILE A 20 -1.64 3.69 10.20
N ALA A 21 -1.26 4.46 9.19
CA ALA A 21 -2.20 4.90 8.16
C ALA A 21 -2.72 3.75 7.28
N PRO A 22 -1.89 2.78 6.81
CA PRO A 22 -2.39 1.57 6.15
C PRO A 22 -3.35 0.75 7.03
N LEU A 23 -3.02 0.54 8.31
CA LEU A 23 -3.88 -0.20 9.24
C LEU A 23 -5.21 0.51 9.50
N LEU A 24 -5.18 1.82 9.71
CA LEU A 24 -6.39 2.62 9.84
C LEU A 24 -7.25 2.54 8.57
N THR A 25 -6.62 2.57 7.39
CA THR A 25 -7.33 2.46 6.11
C THR A 25 -8.06 1.12 5.98
N LEU A 26 -7.44 0.01 6.39
CA LEU A 26 -8.08 -1.30 6.42
C LEU A 26 -9.34 -1.34 7.30
N LEU A 27 -9.33 -0.63 8.42
CA LEU A 27 -10.46 -0.58 9.36
C LEU A 27 -11.55 0.42 8.93
N ILE A 28 -11.15 1.54 8.33
CA ILE A 28 -12.02 2.65 7.97
C ILE A 28 -12.76 2.36 6.67
N LEU A 29 -12.10 1.84 5.62
CA LEU A 29 -12.73 1.65 4.31
C LEU A 29 -14.04 0.83 4.33
N PRO A 30 -14.13 -0.30 5.05
CA PRO A 30 -15.37 -1.08 5.15
C PRO A 30 -16.53 -0.34 5.80
N ALA A 31 -16.27 0.75 6.55
CA ALA A 31 -17.32 1.56 7.16
C ALA A 31 -18.03 2.46 6.15
N PHE A 32 -17.38 2.77 5.03
CA PHE A 32 -17.89 3.72 4.02
C PHE A 32 -18.27 3.05 2.70
N MET A 33 -17.83 1.82 2.44
CA MET A 33 -18.05 1.12 1.17
C MET A 33 -18.77 -0.20 1.38
N GLN A 34 -19.58 -0.59 0.39
CA GLN A 34 -20.28 -1.87 0.40
C GLN A 34 -19.29 -3.02 0.18
N PRO A 35 -19.48 -4.19 0.81
CA PRO A 35 -18.57 -5.33 0.71
C PRO A 35 -18.20 -5.73 -0.72
N GLU A 36 -19.18 -5.66 -1.64
CA GLU A 36 -19.02 -5.99 -3.06
C GLU A 36 -17.99 -5.09 -3.77
N SER A 37 -17.75 -3.87 -3.26
CA SER A 37 -16.72 -2.95 -3.78
C SER A 37 -15.30 -3.48 -3.57
N PHE A 38 -15.12 -4.45 -2.65
CA PHE A 38 -13.85 -5.09 -2.37
C PHE A 38 -13.67 -6.41 -3.14
N ALA A 39 -14.63 -6.81 -3.96
CA ALA A 39 -14.44 -7.94 -4.86
C ALA A 39 -13.31 -7.63 -5.87
N ILE A 40 -12.56 -8.66 -6.25
CA ILE A 40 -11.51 -8.52 -7.26
C ILE A 40 -12.17 -8.28 -8.61
N ALA A 41 -11.96 -7.08 -9.18
CA ALA A 41 -12.56 -6.70 -10.44
C ALA A 41 -12.01 -7.54 -11.60
N SER A 42 -12.89 -7.96 -12.52
CA SER A 42 -12.48 -8.72 -13.71
C SER A 42 -11.47 -7.98 -14.60
N ALA A 43 -11.48 -6.64 -14.56
CA ALA A 43 -10.49 -5.82 -15.24
C ALA A 43 -9.06 -6.00 -14.68
N GLU A 44 -8.90 -6.14 -13.36
CA GLU A 44 -7.60 -6.42 -12.73
C GLU A 44 -7.09 -7.79 -13.17
N VAL A 45 -7.97 -8.79 -13.16
CA VAL A 45 -7.65 -10.16 -13.59
C VAL A 45 -7.17 -10.18 -15.04
N ARG A 46 -7.89 -9.49 -15.95
CA ARG A 46 -7.49 -9.37 -17.36
C ARG A 46 -6.14 -8.68 -17.52
N TYR A 47 -5.92 -7.59 -16.79
CA TYR A 47 -4.65 -6.87 -16.80
C TYR A 47 -3.49 -7.76 -16.37
N LEU A 48 -3.61 -8.48 -15.27
CA LEU A 48 -2.56 -9.37 -14.78
C LEU A 48 -2.29 -10.53 -15.74
N THR A 49 -3.34 -11.08 -16.34
CA THR A 49 -3.22 -12.14 -17.35
C THR A 49 -2.46 -11.64 -18.58
N HIS A 50 -2.72 -10.40 -19.02
CA HIS A 50 -2.02 -9.78 -20.15
C HIS A 50 -0.51 -9.65 -19.89
N TRP A 51 -0.10 -9.35 -18.66
CA TRP A 51 1.31 -9.26 -18.25
C TRP A 51 1.95 -10.63 -17.93
N GLY A 52 1.32 -11.73 -18.34
CA GLY A 52 1.86 -13.08 -18.20
C GLY A 52 1.71 -13.68 -16.80
N SER A 53 0.98 -13.02 -15.90
CA SER A 53 0.71 -13.59 -14.58
C SER A 53 -0.32 -14.72 -14.69
N ARG A 54 0.02 -15.89 -14.16
CA ARG A 54 -0.92 -17.01 -14.03
C ARG A 54 -1.83 -16.70 -12.85
N VAL A 55 -3.03 -16.20 -13.14
CA VAL A 55 -4.04 -15.82 -12.14
C VAL A 55 -4.36 -16.97 -11.19
N HIS A 56 -4.44 -18.20 -11.72
CA HIS A 56 -4.82 -19.38 -10.95
C HIS A 56 -3.86 -19.65 -9.75
N PRO A 57 -2.53 -19.76 -9.95
CA PRO A 57 -1.57 -19.83 -8.85
C PRO A 57 -1.63 -18.67 -7.84
N VAL A 58 -1.97 -17.46 -8.28
CA VAL A 58 -2.10 -16.30 -7.38
C VAL A 58 -3.30 -16.51 -6.46
N THR A 59 -4.45 -16.88 -7.04
CA THR A 59 -5.68 -17.15 -6.29
C THR A 59 -5.49 -18.34 -5.35
N GLU A 60 -4.91 -19.46 -5.80
CA GLU A 60 -4.66 -20.63 -4.95
C GLU A 60 -3.80 -20.28 -3.72
N ARG A 61 -2.76 -19.47 -3.89
CA ARG A 61 -1.90 -19.02 -2.77
C ARG A 61 -2.63 -18.07 -1.83
N ALA A 62 -3.42 -17.15 -2.38
CA ALA A 62 -4.21 -16.22 -1.58
C ALA A 62 -5.28 -16.97 -0.76
N ASP A 63 -5.97 -17.94 -1.38
CA ASP A 63 -6.97 -18.80 -0.74
C ASP A 63 -6.33 -19.63 0.36
N ALA A 64 -5.22 -20.32 0.08
CA ALA A 64 -4.54 -21.15 1.07
C ALA A 64 -4.07 -20.31 2.29
N LEU A 65 -3.54 -19.12 2.05
CA LEU A 65 -3.10 -18.24 3.13
C LEU A 65 -4.30 -17.69 3.92
N PHE A 66 -5.34 -17.20 3.24
CA PHE A 66 -6.50 -16.64 3.91
C PHE A 66 -7.27 -17.70 4.71
N ASN A 67 -7.44 -18.89 4.14
CA ASN A 67 -8.12 -19.99 4.80
C ASN A 67 -7.37 -20.42 6.06
N SER A 68 -6.06 -20.67 5.93
CA SER A 68 -5.26 -21.14 7.07
C SER A 68 -5.14 -20.11 8.20
N LEU A 69 -5.07 -18.80 7.88
CA LEU A 69 -4.95 -17.76 8.89
C LEU A 69 -6.28 -17.36 9.53
N PHE A 70 -7.38 -17.34 8.77
CA PHE A 70 -8.62 -16.66 9.22
C PHE A 70 -9.88 -17.53 9.18
N VAL A 71 -9.99 -18.44 8.21
CA VAL A 71 -11.20 -19.28 8.07
C VAL A 71 -11.10 -20.49 8.99
N ASP A 72 -10.02 -21.26 8.88
CA ASP A 72 -9.80 -22.51 9.63
C ASP A 72 -9.59 -22.23 11.13
N SER A 73 -9.03 -21.07 11.46
CA SER A 73 -8.89 -20.57 12.83
C SER A 73 -10.20 -20.04 13.43
N GLY A 74 -11.26 -19.91 12.63
CA GLY A 74 -12.58 -19.48 13.09
C GLY A 74 -12.76 -17.97 13.27
N TRP A 75 -11.76 -17.13 12.97
CA TRP A 75 -11.86 -15.66 13.12
C TRP A 75 -12.97 -15.06 12.26
N VAL A 76 -13.08 -15.49 11.00
CA VAL A 76 -14.12 -15.02 10.08
C VAL A 76 -15.51 -15.38 10.62
N ARG A 77 -15.71 -16.64 10.99
CA ARG A 77 -17.00 -17.12 11.50
C ARG A 77 -17.37 -16.45 12.82
N GLY A 78 -16.44 -16.41 13.78
CA GLY A 78 -16.68 -15.83 15.10
C GLY A 78 -17.04 -14.35 15.04
N SER A 79 -16.35 -13.58 14.18
CA SER A 79 -16.68 -12.16 14.01
C SER A 79 -18.03 -11.94 13.33
N LEU A 80 -18.39 -12.73 12.31
CA LEU A 80 -19.71 -12.64 11.66
C LEU A 80 -20.85 -13.05 12.61
N ASP A 81 -20.64 -14.08 13.43
CA ASP A 81 -21.62 -14.55 14.43
C ASP A 81 -21.88 -13.49 15.51
N LEU A 82 -20.86 -12.69 15.89
CA LEU A 82 -21.03 -11.57 16.82
C LEU A 82 -21.90 -10.43 16.26
N ALA A 83 -22.00 -10.31 14.93
CA ALA A 83 -22.82 -9.30 14.28
C ALA A 83 -24.25 -9.77 13.95
N GLN A 84 -24.62 -11.00 14.30
CA GLN A 84 -25.98 -11.49 14.07
C GLN A 84 -26.96 -10.87 15.08
N PRO A 85 -28.14 -10.40 14.63
CA PRO A 85 -29.20 -9.95 15.54
C PRO A 85 -29.66 -11.09 16.44
N ARG A 86 -29.78 -10.83 17.73
CA ARG A 86 -30.42 -11.75 18.69
C ARG A 86 -31.93 -11.56 18.65
N THR A 87 -32.66 -12.63 18.93
CA THR A 87 -34.13 -12.70 18.86
C THR A 87 -34.89 -11.73 19.79
N ARG A 88 -34.20 -11.00 20.67
CA ARG A 88 -34.77 -9.99 21.59
C ARG A 88 -34.34 -8.55 21.30
N ASP A 89 -33.68 -8.29 20.18
CA ASP A 89 -33.12 -6.97 19.92
C ASP A 89 -34.18 -5.94 19.52
N LEU A 90 -34.03 -4.72 20.06
CA LEU A 90 -34.90 -3.59 19.75
C LEU A 90 -34.77 -3.17 18.28
N PRO A 91 -35.77 -2.50 17.68
CA PRO A 91 -35.71 -2.03 16.30
C PRO A 91 -34.47 -1.16 15.98
N ALA A 92 -34.04 -0.31 16.93
CA ALA A 92 -32.84 0.51 16.79
C ALA A 92 -31.54 -0.33 16.78
N ALA A 93 -31.49 -1.43 17.55
CA ALA A 93 -30.35 -2.34 17.56
C ALA A 93 -30.24 -3.13 16.24
N THR A 94 -31.37 -3.41 15.58
CA THR A 94 -31.39 -4.11 14.28
C THR A 94 -30.61 -3.35 13.20
N GLY A 95 -30.69 -2.01 13.18
CA GLY A 95 -29.91 -1.18 12.26
C GLY A 95 -28.41 -1.24 12.51
N LEU A 96 -28.00 -1.18 13.78
CA LEU A 96 -26.60 -1.29 14.20
C LEU A 96 -26.01 -2.66 13.82
N PHE A 97 -26.72 -3.76 14.08
CA PHE A 97 -26.27 -5.11 13.72
C PHE A 97 -26.13 -5.28 12.21
N ARG A 98 -27.05 -4.72 11.41
CA ARG A 98 -26.94 -4.74 9.95
C ARG A 98 -25.70 -3.98 9.47
N TRP A 99 -25.45 -2.80 10.02
CA TRP A 99 -24.27 -2.01 9.68
C TRP A 99 -22.98 -2.75 10.09
N LEU A 100 -22.93 -3.28 11.31
CA LEU A 100 -21.79 -4.03 11.82
C LEU A 100 -21.52 -5.28 10.97
N HIS A 101 -22.56 -6.02 10.59
CA HIS A 101 -22.43 -7.18 9.72
C HIS A 101 -21.84 -6.79 8.36
N GLY A 102 -22.33 -5.69 7.77
CA GLY A 102 -21.77 -5.14 6.53
C GLY A 102 -20.30 -4.73 6.68
N TRP A 103 -19.95 -4.06 7.78
CA TRP A 103 -18.58 -3.67 8.08
C TRP A 103 -17.65 -4.89 8.22
N ILE A 104 -18.05 -5.92 8.98
CA ILE A 104 -17.25 -7.14 9.17
C ILE A 104 -17.08 -7.89 7.85
N ALA A 105 -18.16 -8.05 7.07
CA ALA A 105 -18.09 -8.68 5.75
C ALA A 105 -17.14 -7.91 4.81
N GLY A 106 -17.27 -6.59 4.76
CA GLY A 106 -16.39 -5.73 3.96
C GLY A 106 -14.94 -5.79 4.41
N PHE A 107 -14.68 -5.83 5.72
CA PHE A 107 -13.33 -5.98 6.28
C PHE A 107 -12.66 -7.26 5.81
N TRP A 108 -13.34 -8.40 5.90
CA TRP A 108 -12.78 -9.68 5.45
C TRP A 108 -12.56 -9.74 3.93
N MET A 109 -13.49 -9.18 3.14
CA MET A 109 -13.33 -9.08 1.69
C MET A 109 -12.14 -8.18 1.31
N LEU A 110 -11.98 -7.04 1.97
CA LEU A 110 -10.85 -6.15 1.77
C LEU A 110 -9.53 -6.83 2.16
N LEU A 111 -9.49 -7.53 3.30
CA LEU A 111 -8.29 -8.23 3.76
C LEU A 111 -7.89 -9.34 2.76
N TYR A 112 -8.85 -10.11 2.29
CA TYR A 112 -8.61 -11.11 1.23
C TYR A 112 -8.08 -10.46 -0.05
N ARG A 113 -8.72 -9.37 -0.52
CA ARG A 113 -8.26 -8.61 -1.71
C ARG A 113 -6.83 -8.12 -1.54
N VAL A 114 -6.45 -7.64 -0.37
CA VAL A 114 -5.09 -7.18 -0.05
C VAL A 114 -4.09 -8.34 -0.18
N ILE A 115 -4.37 -9.49 0.42
CA ILE A 115 -3.52 -10.69 0.30
C ILE A 115 -3.35 -11.09 -1.17
N TRP A 116 -4.46 -11.17 -1.90
CA TRP A 116 -4.45 -11.52 -3.31
C TRP A 116 -3.62 -10.54 -4.13
N ARG A 117 -3.78 -9.23 -3.89
CA ARG A 117 -3.03 -8.19 -4.58
C ARG A 117 -1.55 -8.20 -4.24
N VAL A 118 -1.17 -8.51 -3.01
CA VAL A 118 0.24 -8.68 -2.65
C VAL A 118 0.88 -9.77 -3.51
N TYR A 119 0.24 -10.94 -3.64
CA TYR A 119 0.75 -12.00 -4.52
C TYR A 119 0.73 -11.62 -6.00
N ALA A 120 -0.33 -10.97 -6.47
CA ALA A 120 -0.48 -10.55 -7.86
C ALA A 120 0.56 -9.50 -8.28
N LEU A 121 0.80 -8.51 -7.42
CA LEU A 121 1.60 -7.33 -7.75
C LEU A 121 3.09 -7.54 -7.46
N LEU A 122 3.48 -8.48 -6.60
CA LEU A 122 4.88 -8.73 -6.27
C LEU A 122 5.81 -8.82 -7.50
N PRO A 123 5.53 -9.63 -8.54
CA PRO A 123 6.39 -9.66 -9.73
C PRO A 123 6.44 -8.33 -10.47
N ILE A 124 5.33 -7.59 -10.51
CA ILE A 124 5.25 -6.27 -11.16
C ILE A 124 6.08 -5.24 -10.38
N TYR A 125 6.00 -5.24 -9.05
CA TYR A 125 6.83 -4.39 -8.20
C TYR A 125 8.32 -4.69 -8.39
N LEU A 126 8.71 -5.97 -8.41
CA LEU A 126 10.10 -6.35 -8.65
C LEU A 126 10.59 -5.88 -10.02
N ALA A 127 9.78 -6.08 -11.06
CA ALA A 127 10.09 -5.57 -12.40
C ALA A 127 10.19 -4.04 -12.42
N ALA A 128 9.31 -3.32 -11.72
CA ALA A 128 9.35 -1.87 -11.66
C ALA A 128 10.56 -1.33 -10.88
N ILE A 129 10.96 -2.00 -9.79
CA ILE A 129 12.16 -1.66 -9.04
C ILE A 129 13.40 -1.82 -9.93
N LEU A 130 13.51 -2.94 -10.64
CA LEU A 130 14.65 -3.23 -11.49
C LEU A 130 14.69 -2.37 -12.76
N GLY A 131 13.53 -2.13 -13.38
CA GLY A 131 13.41 -1.44 -14.66
C GLY A 131 13.33 0.08 -14.57
N TYR A 132 12.82 0.63 -13.46
CA TYR A 132 12.64 2.08 -13.30
C TYR A 132 13.42 2.63 -12.10
N ALA A 133 13.17 2.12 -10.90
CA ALA A 133 13.72 2.72 -9.69
C ALA A 133 15.24 2.61 -9.61
N LEU A 134 15.81 1.46 -9.98
CA LEU A 134 17.26 1.23 -9.94
C LEU A 134 18.01 2.09 -10.98
N PRO A 135 17.62 2.13 -12.27
CA PRO A 135 18.23 3.07 -13.22
C PRO A 135 18.08 4.52 -12.80
N ALA A 136 16.91 4.92 -12.30
CA ALA A 136 16.66 6.27 -11.78
C ALA A 136 17.57 6.61 -10.59
N PHE A 137 17.82 5.65 -9.69
CA PHE A 137 18.76 5.82 -8.60
C PHE A 137 20.19 6.02 -9.09
N VAL A 138 20.66 5.15 -10.00
CA VAL A 138 22.01 5.24 -10.57
C VAL A 138 22.22 6.56 -11.32
N ASP A 139 21.26 6.96 -12.16
CA ASP A 139 21.33 8.22 -12.89
C ASP A 139 21.30 9.44 -11.94
N GLY A 140 20.48 9.39 -10.89
CA GLY A 140 20.46 10.41 -9.85
C GLY A 140 21.82 10.55 -9.15
N LEU A 141 22.48 9.43 -8.83
CA LEU A 141 23.84 9.45 -8.27
C LEU A 141 24.87 10.06 -9.23
N THR A 142 24.82 9.76 -10.53
CA THR A 142 25.75 10.38 -11.49
C THR A 142 25.50 11.88 -11.65
N THR A 143 24.23 12.30 -11.63
CA THR A 143 23.83 13.71 -11.65
C THR A 143 24.36 14.44 -10.42
N ARG A 144 24.28 13.83 -9.24
CA ARG A 144 24.89 14.36 -8.01
C ARG A 144 26.39 14.54 -8.15
N LEU A 145 27.10 13.56 -8.71
CA LEU A 145 28.55 13.65 -8.91
C LEU A 145 28.92 14.86 -9.78
N LYS A 146 28.19 15.08 -10.89
CA LYS A 146 28.37 16.28 -11.75
C LYS A 146 28.21 17.58 -10.96
N LYS A 147 27.10 17.73 -10.22
CA LYS A 147 26.84 18.92 -9.38
C LYS A 147 27.94 19.20 -8.36
N ARG A 148 28.59 18.15 -7.83
CA ARG A 148 29.70 18.28 -6.88
C ARG A 148 30.94 18.91 -7.53
N TYR A 149 31.22 18.57 -8.79
CA TYR A 149 32.33 19.17 -9.54
C TYR A 149 32.08 20.64 -9.89
N ASP A 150 30.83 21.02 -10.11
CA ASP A 150 30.43 22.39 -10.46
C ASP A 150 30.31 23.34 -9.25
N PHE A 151 30.83 22.96 -8.06
CA PHE A 151 30.75 23.72 -6.80
C PHE A 151 29.32 24.17 -6.43
N GLY A 152 28.30 23.41 -6.82
CA GLY A 152 26.90 23.72 -6.51
C GLY A 152 26.65 23.82 -5.00
N GLN A 153 26.06 24.93 -4.54
CA GLN A 153 25.69 25.11 -3.14
C GLN A 153 24.74 23.99 -2.70
N HIS A 154 25.08 23.33 -1.59
CA HIS A 154 24.26 22.26 -1.01
C HIS A 154 23.12 22.89 -0.19
N ASN A 155 21.88 22.72 -0.63
CA ASN A 155 20.72 23.20 0.11
C ASN A 155 20.13 22.07 0.97
N PRO A 156 20.23 22.13 2.32
CA PRO A 156 19.70 21.09 3.22
C PRO A 156 18.19 20.89 3.07
N ILE A 157 17.42 21.93 2.77
CA ILE A 157 15.96 21.84 2.63
C ILE A 157 15.59 20.88 1.48
N PHE A 158 16.32 20.92 0.37
CA PHE A 158 16.08 20.02 -0.77
C PHE A 158 16.37 18.57 -0.42
N PHE A 159 17.42 18.30 0.34
CA PHE A 159 17.75 16.95 0.80
C PHE A 159 16.62 16.40 1.69
N TYR A 160 16.25 17.11 2.75
CA TYR A 160 15.17 16.65 3.65
C TYR A 160 13.83 16.49 2.94
N SER A 161 13.47 17.41 2.05
CA SER A 161 12.23 17.32 1.28
C SER A 161 12.23 16.10 0.34
N SER A 162 13.37 15.82 -0.31
CA SER A 162 13.50 14.66 -1.20
C SER A 162 13.40 13.32 -0.45
N MET A 163 13.94 13.25 0.78
CA MET A 163 13.79 12.08 1.66
C MET A 163 12.33 11.85 2.05
N HIS A 164 11.58 12.91 2.38
CA HIS A 164 10.15 12.80 2.67
C HIS A 164 9.35 12.38 1.43
N PHE A 165 9.73 12.87 0.25
CA PHE A 165 9.06 12.48 -1.00
C PHE A 165 9.24 10.99 -1.31
N VAL A 166 10.44 10.43 -1.08
CA VAL A 166 10.66 8.98 -1.20
C VAL A 166 9.93 8.21 -0.11
N LEU A 167 9.94 8.69 1.14
CA LEU A 167 9.18 8.07 2.24
C LEU A 167 7.70 7.96 1.88
N LEU A 168 7.11 9.01 1.32
CA LEU A 168 5.73 9.04 0.85
C LEU A 168 5.53 8.09 -0.35
N ALA A 169 6.41 8.11 -1.35
CA ALA A 169 6.30 7.23 -2.51
C ALA A 169 6.38 5.74 -2.14
N VAL A 170 7.26 5.39 -1.20
CA VAL A 170 7.37 4.03 -0.64
C VAL A 170 6.19 3.70 0.27
N GLY A 171 5.76 4.65 1.11
CA GLY A 171 4.60 4.47 1.98
C GLY A 171 3.33 4.21 1.18
N LEU A 172 3.13 4.96 0.08
CA LEU A 172 2.04 4.76 -0.87
C LEU A 172 2.01 3.35 -1.48
N ALA A 173 3.16 2.67 -1.60
CA ALA A 173 3.22 1.28 -2.05
C ALA A 173 2.34 0.36 -1.20
N LEU A 174 2.28 0.63 0.12
CA LEU A 174 1.52 -0.16 1.08
C LEU A 174 0.01 0.10 0.95
N PHE A 175 -0.39 1.23 0.39
CA PHE A 175 -1.80 1.55 0.11
C PHE A 175 -2.29 0.99 -1.21
N VAL A 176 -1.41 0.71 -2.18
CA VAL A 176 -1.80 0.13 -3.48
C VAL A 176 -2.57 -1.19 -3.33
N PRO A 177 -2.19 -2.16 -2.48
CA PRO A 177 -3.02 -3.35 -2.30
C PRO A 177 -4.34 -3.05 -1.57
N ILE A 178 -4.37 -2.03 -0.70
CA ILE A 178 -5.52 -1.67 0.14
C ILE A 178 -6.57 -0.84 -0.61
N THR A 179 -6.17 -0.07 -1.63
CA THR A 179 -7.08 0.87 -2.29
C THR A 179 -8.33 0.18 -2.86
N PRO A 180 -9.54 0.75 -2.68
CA PRO A 180 -10.74 0.16 -3.29
C PRO A 180 -10.74 0.29 -4.82
N LEU A 181 -9.88 1.16 -5.36
CA LEU A 181 -9.79 1.46 -6.78
C LEU A 181 -9.37 0.23 -7.60
N THR A 182 -9.95 0.08 -8.79
CA THR A 182 -9.52 -0.93 -9.75
C THR A 182 -8.11 -0.60 -10.23
N LEU A 183 -7.15 -1.52 -10.08
CA LEU A 183 -5.77 -1.31 -10.51
C LEU A 183 -5.64 -1.45 -12.04
N THR A 184 -5.66 -0.31 -12.72
CA THR A 184 -5.45 -0.22 -14.17
C THR A 184 -3.96 -0.03 -14.51
N PRO A 185 -3.53 -0.32 -15.76
CA PRO A 185 -2.16 -0.04 -16.19
C PRO A 185 -1.73 1.40 -15.96
N TRP A 186 -2.64 2.36 -16.15
CA TRP A 186 -2.35 3.78 -15.99
C TRP A 186 -2.09 4.18 -14.53
N ILE A 187 -2.87 3.63 -13.59
CA ILE A 187 -2.69 3.89 -12.16
C ILE A 187 -1.34 3.33 -11.69
N LEU A 188 -1.05 2.07 -12.03
CA LEU A 188 0.20 1.43 -11.64
C LEU A 188 1.41 2.07 -12.34
N GLY A 189 1.31 2.34 -13.64
CA GLY A 189 2.36 3.00 -14.40
C GLY A 189 2.66 4.40 -13.89
N GLY A 190 1.62 5.20 -13.61
CA GLY A 190 1.76 6.52 -13.00
C GLY A 190 2.41 6.46 -11.62
N TYR A 191 2.00 5.50 -10.78
CA TYR A 191 2.62 5.25 -9.48
C TYR A 191 4.12 4.92 -9.63
N PHE A 192 4.49 3.94 -10.46
CA PHE A 192 5.90 3.57 -10.65
C PHE A 192 6.75 4.69 -11.22
N PHE A 193 6.21 5.47 -12.16
CA PHE A 193 6.89 6.64 -12.70
C PHE A 193 7.18 7.69 -11.62
N LEU A 194 6.17 8.01 -10.80
CA LEU A 194 6.33 8.97 -9.69
C LEU A 194 7.33 8.46 -8.65
N THR A 195 7.31 7.16 -8.33
CA THR A 195 8.29 6.56 -7.42
C THR A 195 9.71 6.64 -7.99
N ALA A 196 9.89 6.33 -9.28
CA ALA A 196 11.21 6.43 -9.93
C ALA A 196 11.72 7.88 -9.95
N ALA A 197 10.86 8.84 -10.27
CA ALA A 197 11.18 10.27 -10.18
C ALA A 197 11.56 10.67 -8.74
N ALA A 198 10.83 10.21 -7.73
CA ALA A 198 11.16 10.47 -6.33
C ALA A 198 12.54 9.94 -5.94
N VAL A 199 12.83 8.70 -6.32
CA VAL A 199 14.13 8.06 -6.09
C VAL A 199 15.26 8.82 -6.78
N TRP A 200 15.07 9.23 -8.03
CA TRP A 200 16.04 10.04 -8.76
C TRP A 200 16.30 11.39 -8.08
N ILE A 201 15.23 12.10 -7.71
CA ILE A 201 15.34 13.40 -7.03
C ILE A 201 16.12 13.24 -5.73
N MET A 202 15.78 12.25 -4.91
CA MET A 202 16.50 11.96 -3.66
C MET A 202 17.99 11.64 -3.93
N ALA A 203 18.27 10.71 -4.84
CA ALA A 203 19.64 10.31 -5.18
C ALA A 203 20.48 11.49 -5.67
N SER A 204 19.88 12.39 -6.47
CA SER A 204 20.54 13.59 -7.02
C SER A 204 20.85 14.67 -5.98
N ASN A 205 20.27 14.57 -4.78
CA ASN A 205 20.39 15.55 -3.70
C ASN A 205 20.95 14.96 -2.39
N LEU A 206 21.39 13.70 -2.38
CA LEU A 206 21.99 13.07 -1.19
C LEU A 206 23.16 13.90 -0.63
N GLN A 207 23.13 14.21 0.65
CA GLN A 207 24.25 14.84 1.35
C GLN A 207 25.12 13.76 1.99
N THR A 208 26.40 13.73 1.63
CA THR A 208 27.40 13.02 2.43
C THR A 208 27.98 14.05 3.38
N GLY A 209 27.80 13.87 4.69
CA GLY A 209 28.47 14.69 5.69
C GLY A 209 29.97 14.72 5.38
N GLY A 210 30.49 15.93 5.20
CA GLY A 210 31.92 16.21 5.24
C GLY A 210 32.31 16.58 6.66
#